data_AF-A0A1S2CFQ2-F1
#
_entry.id   AF-A0A1S2CFQ2-F1
#
_cell.length_a   1.000
_cell.length_b   1.000
_cell.length_c   1.000
_cell.angle_alpha   90.00
_cell.angle_beta   90.00
_cell.angle_gamma   90.00
#
_symmetry.space_group_name_H-M   'P 1'
#
loop_
_entity.id
_entity.type
_entity.pdbx_description
1 polymer ?
#
loop_
_entity_poly.entity_id
_entity_poly.type
_entity_poly.pdbx_seq_one_letter_code
_entity_poly.pdbx_strand_id
1 'polypeptide(L)'
;MSLQVISSGKLTQRCKLSDGRLVDIEIDDSGLEITVTSVNGPKLGSVELKNTESGHYHLMWMYLDQDGGAFKRCGIGRQALKFHNESFGRRFTAAPNDGRQRADGSHLTGDARRFIRKMRDEGLVIPSEPYL
;
A
#
# COMPACT_ATOMS: atom_id res chain seq x y z
N MET A 1 -16.53 -8.03 2.06
CA MET A 1 -17.02 -6.72 1.58
C MET A 1 -15.89 -6.02 0.86
N SER A 2 -16.11 -5.61 -0.39
CA SER A 2 -15.11 -4.94 -1.22
C SER A 2 -15.38 -3.43 -1.23
N LEU A 3 -14.32 -2.66 -1.00
CA LEU A 3 -14.23 -1.27 -1.42
C LEU A 3 -14.66 -1.14 -2.90
N GLN A 4 -15.32 -0.05 -3.25
CA GLN A 4 -15.74 0.28 -4.61
C GLN A 4 -14.95 1.49 -5.13
N VAL A 5 -14.40 1.41 -6.34
CA VAL A 5 -13.81 2.57 -7.03
C VAL A 5 -14.93 3.44 -7.60
N ILE A 6 -14.94 4.73 -7.27
CA ILE A 6 -15.95 5.71 -7.69
C ILE A 6 -15.44 6.53 -8.88
N SER A 7 -14.16 6.91 -8.85
CA SER A 7 -13.48 7.55 -9.96
C SER A 7 -12.00 7.18 -9.95
N SER A 8 -11.39 7.14 -11.14
CA SER A 8 -9.96 6.85 -11.30
C SER A 8 -9.40 7.81 -12.34
N GLY A 9 -8.41 8.59 -11.93
CA GLY A 9 -7.53 9.38 -12.79
C GLY A 9 -6.20 8.67 -13.02
N LYS A 10 -5.21 9.39 -13.55
CA LYS A 10 -3.87 8.84 -13.83
C LYS A 10 -3.13 8.45 -12.55
N LEU A 11 -3.12 9.34 -11.55
CA LEU A 11 -2.40 9.19 -10.29
C LEU A 11 -3.29 9.40 -9.06
N THR A 12 -4.59 9.57 -9.26
CA THR A 12 -5.58 9.71 -8.17
C THR A 12 -6.73 8.73 -8.35
N GLN A 13 -7.24 8.19 -7.26
CA GLN A 13 -8.38 7.27 -7.28
C GLN A 13 -9.26 7.51 -6.05
N ARG A 14 -10.56 7.75 -6.28
CA ARG A 14 -11.55 7.88 -5.21
C ARG A 14 -12.27 6.58 -4.98
N CYS A 15 -12.38 6.18 -3.72
CA CYS A 15 -12.98 4.93 -3.31
C CYS A 15 -14.06 5.11 -2.25
N LYS A 16 -15.10 4.28 -2.31
CA LYS A 16 -16.15 4.16 -1.30
C LYS A 16 -16.00 2.87 -0.52
N LEU A 17 -15.99 2.98 0.80
CA LEU A 17 -15.97 1.86 1.73
C LEU A 17 -17.38 1.27 1.88
N SER A 18 -17.46 0.06 2.42
CA SER A 18 -18.75 -0.63 2.62
C SER A 18 -19.67 0.07 3.62
N ASP A 19 -19.13 0.87 4.52
CA ASP A 19 -19.89 1.72 5.46
C ASP A 19 -20.24 3.10 4.88
N GLY A 20 -19.91 3.34 3.61
CA GLY A 20 -20.23 4.57 2.90
C GLY A 20 -19.19 5.69 3.03
N ARG A 21 -18.18 5.55 3.90
CA ARG A 21 -17.07 6.51 3.98
C ARG A 21 -16.30 6.56 2.67
N LEU A 22 -15.75 7.73 2.36
CA LEU A 22 -14.98 7.97 1.14
C LEU A 22 -13.52 8.24 1.47
N VAL A 23 -12.62 7.69 0.66
CA VAL A 23 -11.18 7.94 0.73
C VAL A 23 -10.62 8.25 -0.65
N ASP A 24 -9.60 9.09 -0.68
CA ASP A 24 -8.79 9.34 -1.87
C ASP A 24 -7.44 8.64 -1.72
N ILE A 25 -7.00 8.02 -2.81
CA ILE A 25 -5.68 7.41 -2.97
C ILE A 25 -4.95 8.26 -4.01
N GLU A 26 -3.78 8.77 -3.65
CA GLU A 26 -2.93 9.58 -4.51
C GLU A 26 -1.55 8.94 -4.60
N ILE A 27 -1.03 8.80 -5.81
CA ILE A 27 0.34 8.37 -6.08
C ILE A 27 1.12 9.60 -6.51
N ASP A 28 2.30 9.81 -5.93
CA ASP A 28 3.15 10.91 -6.36
C ASP A 28 3.70 10.69 -7.78
N ASP A 29 4.25 11.75 -8.39
CA ASP A 29 4.75 11.68 -9.76
C ASP A 29 5.92 10.70 -9.94
N SER A 30 6.68 10.43 -8.86
CA SER A 30 7.78 9.46 -8.88
C SER A 30 7.29 8.00 -8.77
N GLY A 31 6.05 7.79 -8.31
CA GLY A 31 5.51 6.48 -7.98
C GLY A 31 6.14 5.86 -6.74
N LEU A 32 6.79 6.64 -5.87
CA LEU A 32 7.47 6.15 -4.67
C LEU A 32 6.68 6.40 -3.38
N GLU A 33 5.67 7.28 -3.41
CA GLU A 33 4.76 7.46 -2.29
C GLU A 33 3.30 7.28 -2.74
N ILE A 34 2.52 6.52 -1.97
CA ILE A 34 1.06 6.45 -2.11
C ILE A 34 0.44 7.00 -0.84
N THR A 35 -0.22 8.15 -0.93
CA THR A 35 -0.93 8.78 0.18
C THR A 35 -2.41 8.39 0.17
N VAL A 36 -2.96 8.11 1.37
CA VAL A 36 -4.39 7.88 1.57
C VAL A 36 -4.97 8.98 2.46
N THR A 37 -6.03 9.64 2.01
CA THR A 37 -6.75 10.67 2.77
C THR A 37 -8.23 10.32 2.91
N SER A 38 -8.85 10.75 4.01
CA SER A 38 -10.32 10.81 4.09
C SER A 38 -10.79 11.97 3.22
N VAL A 39 -11.86 11.79 2.45
CA VAL A 39 -12.44 12.92 1.69
C VAL A 39 -12.86 14.02 2.68
N ASN A 40 -12.39 15.25 2.44
CA ASN A 40 -12.56 16.41 3.33
C ASN A 40 -11.99 16.24 4.75
N GLY A 41 -11.04 15.32 4.94
CA GLY A 41 -10.47 14.99 6.24
C GLY A 41 -8.95 14.86 6.23
N PRO A 42 -8.37 14.29 7.31
CA PRO A 42 -6.92 14.19 7.43
C PRO A 42 -6.32 13.09 6.53
N LYS A 43 -4.99 13.12 6.41
CA LYS A 43 -4.20 11.96 5.96
C LYS A 43 -4.46 10.80 6.92
N LEU A 44 -4.70 9.63 6.36
CA LEU A 44 -4.98 8.39 7.09
C LEU A 44 -3.74 7.51 7.16
N GLY A 45 -2.92 7.55 6.12
CA GLY A 45 -1.83 6.63 5.92
C GLY A 45 -0.96 6.95 4.71
N SER A 46 0.14 6.22 4.58
CA SER A 46 0.99 6.23 3.40
C SER A 46 1.60 4.86 3.13
N VAL A 47 2.02 4.65 1.88
CA VAL A 47 2.91 3.58 1.44
C VAL A 47 4.16 4.23 0.85
N GLU A 48 5.33 3.90 1.40
CA GLU A 48 6.61 4.36 0.86
C GLU A 48 7.33 3.20 0.18
N LEU A 49 7.88 3.49 -0.99
CA LEU A 49 8.52 2.53 -1.87
C LEU A 49 9.95 2.97 -2.19
N LYS A 50 10.81 2.00 -2.50
CA LYS A 50 12.09 2.24 -3.21
C LYS A 50 12.11 1.44 -4.50
N ASN A 51 12.80 1.95 -5.51
CA ASN A 51 13.13 1.16 -6.69
C ASN A 51 14.17 0.08 -6.32
N THR A 52 14.05 -1.10 -6.93
CA THR A 52 15.07 -2.15 -6.89
C THR A 52 15.83 -2.21 -8.21
N GLU A 53 17.04 -2.76 -8.19
CA GLU A 53 17.82 -3.01 -9.41
C GLU A 53 17.11 -3.96 -10.38
N SER A 54 16.30 -4.89 -9.86
CA SER A 54 15.45 -5.80 -10.64
C SER A 54 14.23 -5.13 -11.29
N GLY A 55 14.05 -3.81 -11.11
CA GLY A 55 12.95 -3.06 -11.71
C GLY A 55 11.60 -3.24 -11.00
N HIS A 56 11.61 -3.78 -9.78
CA HIS A 56 10.44 -3.85 -8.90
C HIS A 56 10.42 -2.69 -7.89
N TYR A 57 9.29 -2.52 -7.22
CA TYR A 57 9.23 -1.63 -6.05
C TYR A 57 9.42 -2.45 -4.79
N HIS A 58 10.12 -1.92 -3.80
CA HIS A 58 10.23 -2.53 -2.48
C HIS A 58 9.50 -1.69 -1.44
N LEU A 59 8.61 -2.34 -0.69
CA LEU A 59 7.82 -1.73 0.38
C LEU A 59 8.71 -1.38 1.57
N MET A 60 8.89 -0.08 1.82
CA MET A 60 9.68 0.45 2.92
C MET A 60 8.83 0.66 4.17
N TRP A 61 7.77 1.45 4.02
CA TRP A 61 6.85 1.80 5.09
C TRP A 61 5.42 1.67 4.62
N MET A 62 4.54 1.22 5.52
CA MET A 62 3.11 1.18 5.25
C MET A 62 2.34 1.32 6.55
N TYR A 63 1.48 2.34 6.62
CA TYR A 63 0.64 2.60 7.77
C TYR A 63 -0.72 3.16 7.35
N LEU A 64 -1.72 2.99 8.21
CA LEU A 64 -3.09 3.46 8.01
C LEU A 64 -3.78 3.63 9.39
N ASP A 65 -3.09 4.28 10.31
CA ASP A 65 -3.51 4.50 11.71
C ASP A 65 -3.34 5.93 12.19
N GLN A 66 -3.16 6.91 11.29
CA GLN A 66 -3.14 8.32 11.72
C GLN A 66 -4.50 8.78 12.29
N ASP A 67 -5.56 8.02 12.05
CA ASP A 67 -6.90 8.18 12.62
C ASP A 67 -7.17 7.25 13.82
N GLY A 68 -6.15 6.63 14.40
CA GLY A 68 -6.31 5.57 15.40
C GLY A 68 -6.71 4.21 14.80
N GLY A 69 -6.71 4.07 13.46
CA GLY A 69 -6.95 2.82 12.76
C GLY A 69 -8.42 2.51 12.43
N ALA A 70 -9.32 3.48 12.50
CA ALA A 70 -10.73 3.31 12.14
C ALA A 70 -10.95 3.02 10.64
N PHE A 71 -9.96 3.28 9.78
CA PHE A 71 -9.95 2.90 8.37
C PHE A 71 -9.21 1.58 8.07
N LYS A 72 -8.64 0.89 9.08
CA LYS A 72 -7.97 -0.40 8.88
C LYS A 72 -8.96 -1.50 8.48
N ARG A 73 -8.43 -2.50 7.76
CA ARG A 73 -9.15 -3.72 7.35
C ARG A 73 -10.35 -3.49 6.43
N CYS A 74 -10.49 -2.30 5.84
CA CYS A 74 -11.51 -1.96 4.84
C CYS A 74 -11.07 -2.20 3.38
N GLY A 75 -9.88 -2.78 3.16
CA GLY A 75 -9.36 -3.09 1.82
C GLY A 75 -8.57 -1.95 1.14
N ILE A 76 -8.42 -0.81 1.80
CA ILE A 76 -7.69 0.37 1.29
C ILE A 76 -6.26 0.04 0.87
N GLY A 77 -5.46 -0.58 1.75
CA GLY A 77 -4.07 -0.90 1.43
C GLY A 77 -3.91 -1.82 0.22
N ARG A 78 -4.85 -2.76 0.03
CA ARG A 78 -4.88 -3.62 -1.15
C ARG A 78 -5.18 -2.80 -2.40
N GLN A 79 -6.17 -1.92 -2.33
CA GLN A 79 -6.55 -1.08 -3.46
C GLN A 79 -5.43 -0.13 -3.85
N ALA A 80 -4.71 0.45 -2.88
CA ALA A 80 -3.56 1.32 -3.13
C ALA A 80 -2.48 0.60 -3.97
N LEU A 81 -2.10 -0.63 -3.59
CA LEU A 81 -1.14 -1.42 -4.37
C LEU A 81 -1.65 -1.82 -5.75
N LYS A 82 -2.95 -2.14 -5.87
CA LYS A 82 -3.56 -2.46 -7.17
C LYS A 82 -3.53 -1.26 -8.11
N PHE A 83 -4.00 -0.11 -7.63
CA PHE A 83 -4.03 1.12 -8.40
C PHE A 83 -2.61 1.51 -8.85
N HIS A 84 -1.63 1.41 -7.97
CA HIS A 84 -0.24 1.65 -8.34
C HIS A 84 0.29 0.65 -9.38
N ASN A 85 0.01 -0.65 -9.22
CA ASN A 85 0.39 -1.65 -10.21
C ASN A 85 -0.27 -1.40 -11.59
N GLU A 86 -1.52 -0.96 -11.61
CA GLU A 86 -2.25 -0.58 -12.84
C GLU A 86 -1.61 0.65 -13.50
N SER A 87 -1.14 1.63 -12.73
CA SER A 87 -0.51 2.85 -13.26
C SER A 87 0.95 2.68 -13.70
N PHE A 88 1.72 1.81 -13.04
CA PHE A 88 3.18 1.69 -13.25
C PHE A 88 3.62 0.32 -13.81
N GLY A 89 2.75 -0.68 -13.84
CA GLY A 89 2.99 -1.99 -14.45
C GLY A 89 4.02 -2.88 -13.74
N ARG A 90 4.47 -2.51 -12.52
CA ARG A 90 5.52 -3.21 -11.77
C ARG A 90 4.97 -3.80 -10.47
N ARG A 91 5.48 -4.97 -10.08
CA ARG A 91 5.12 -5.65 -8.84
C ARG A 91 5.92 -5.12 -7.64
N PHE A 92 5.48 -5.48 -6.46
CA PHE A 92 6.12 -5.12 -5.20
C PHE A 92 6.91 -6.29 -4.63
N THR A 93 7.99 -6.00 -3.93
CA THR A 93 8.66 -6.88 -2.99
C THR A 93 8.48 -6.32 -1.59
N ALA A 94 8.61 -7.17 -0.58
CA ALA A 94 8.58 -6.73 0.81
C ALA A 94 9.53 -7.61 1.62
N ALA A 95 10.19 -7.02 2.61
CA ALA A 95 11.02 -7.76 3.54
C ALA A 95 10.25 -8.92 4.20
N PRO A 96 10.93 -10.02 4.57
CA PRO A 96 10.38 -11.01 5.47
C PRO A 96 9.86 -10.36 6.75
N ASN A 97 8.64 -10.70 7.15
CA ASN A 97 8.08 -10.26 8.42
C ASN A 97 8.50 -11.24 9.54
N ASP A 98 9.73 -11.07 10.01
CA ASP A 98 10.35 -11.81 11.12
C ASP A 98 10.32 -11.01 12.45
N GLY A 99 9.64 -9.86 12.46
CA GLY A 99 9.56 -8.95 13.60
C GLY A 99 10.85 -8.17 13.87
N ARG A 100 11.86 -8.27 13.02
CA ARG A 100 13.13 -7.55 13.18
C ARG A 100 13.11 -6.24 12.40
N GLN A 101 13.55 -5.18 13.05
CA GLN A 101 13.88 -3.93 12.36
C GLN A 101 15.13 -4.16 11.50
N ARG A 102 15.06 -3.81 10.22
CA ARG A 102 16.16 -4.03 9.27
C ARG A 102 16.98 -2.75 9.09
N ALA A 103 18.28 -2.92 8.84
CA ALA A 103 19.21 -1.81 8.61
C ALA A 103 18.86 -1.01 7.35
N ASP A 104 18.13 -1.61 6.40
CA ASP A 104 17.67 -0.93 5.19
C ASP A 104 16.49 0.02 5.41
N GLY A 105 15.98 0.10 6.66
CA GLY A 105 14.87 0.96 7.05
C GLY A 105 13.49 0.39 6.78
N SER A 106 13.38 -0.82 6.21
CA SER A 106 12.08 -1.46 5.99
C SER A 106 11.42 -1.83 7.32
N HIS A 107 10.19 -1.36 7.55
CA HIS A 107 9.53 -1.53 8.85
C HIS A 107 8.03 -1.82 8.69
N LEU A 108 7.73 -3.12 8.57
CA LEU A 108 6.37 -3.63 8.45
C LEU A 108 5.91 -4.21 9.80
N THR A 109 5.21 -3.41 10.60
CA THR A 109 4.74 -3.77 11.95
C THR A 109 3.26 -4.15 12.01
N GLY A 110 2.83 -4.69 13.16
CA GLY A 110 1.42 -4.97 13.46
C GLY A 110 0.75 -5.93 12.46
N ASP A 111 -0.31 -5.47 11.81
CA ASP A 111 -1.10 -6.26 10.85
C ASP A 111 -0.34 -6.57 9.54
N ALA A 112 0.87 -6.02 9.35
CA ALA A 112 1.59 -6.12 8.09
C ALA A 112 1.90 -7.57 7.66
N ARG A 113 2.14 -8.51 8.59
CA ARG A 113 2.41 -9.92 8.23
C ARG A 113 1.25 -10.55 7.48
N ARG A 114 0.03 -10.36 8.00
CA ARG A 114 -1.19 -10.89 7.38
C ARG A 114 -1.48 -10.18 6.07
N PHE A 115 -1.26 -8.86 6.02
CA PHE A 115 -1.42 -8.07 4.82
C PHE A 115 -0.48 -8.55 3.69
N ILE A 116 0.83 -8.61 3.93
CA ILE A 116 1.82 -9.04 2.93
C ILE A 116 1.56 -10.46 2.45
N ARG A 117 1.22 -11.40 3.36
CA ARG A 117 0.85 -12.75 2.95
C ARG A 117 -0.30 -12.73 1.95
N LYS A 118 -1.38 -12.00 2.26
CA LYS A 118 -2.53 -11.88 1.36
C LYS A 118 -2.15 -11.25 0.02
N MET A 119 -1.31 -10.21 0.02
CA MET A 119 -0.86 -9.58 -1.23
C MET A 119 0.04 -10.49 -2.08
N ARG A 120 0.76 -11.43 -1.44
CA ARG A 120 1.48 -12.51 -2.14
C ARG A 120 0.53 -13.53 -2.76
N ASP A 121 -0.48 -13.97 -2.00
CA ASP A 121 -1.51 -14.88 -2.50
C ASP A 121 -2.28 -14.28 -3.70
N GLU A 122 -2.38 -12.94 -3.75
CA GLU A 122 -2.99 -12.18 -4.85
C GLU A 122 -2.01 -11.78 -5.98
N GLY A 123 -0.72 -12.13 -5.88
CA GLY A 123 0.29 -11.85 -6.90
C GLY A 123 0.74 -10.40 -7.03
N LEU A 124 0.31 -9.51 -6.12
CA LEU A 124 0.74 -8.10 -6.08
C LEU A 124 2.13 -7.96 -5.47
N VAL A 125 2.41 -8.73 -4.41
CA VAL A 125 3.73 -8.80 -3.79
C VAL A 125 4.38 -10.12 -4.18
N ILE A 126 5.62 -10.09 -4.63
CA ILE A 126 6.44 -11.28 -4.88
C ILE A 126 7.46 -11.47 -3.75
N PRO A 127 8.02 -12.68 -3.58
CA PRO A 127 9.17 -12.87 -2.70
C PRO A 127 10.27 -11.89 -3.06
N SER A 128 10.88 -11.26 -2.05
CA SER A 128 12.16 -10.58 -2.27
C SER A 128 13.16 -11.62 -2.74
N GLU A 129 14.00 -11.27 -3.73
CA GLU A 129 15.13 -12.13 -4.07
C GLU A 129 15.95 -12.38 -2.79
N PRO A 130 16.40 -13.62 -2.54
CA PRO A 130 17.32 -13.88 -1.45
C PRO A 130 18.54 -13.00 -1.70
N TYR A 131 18.82 -12.11 -0.75
CA TYR A 131 19.91 -11.15 -0.79
C TYR A 131 21.18 -11.77 -1.40
N LEU A 132 21.78 -11.04 -2.35
CA LEU A 132 23.23 -11.05 -2.58
C LEU A 132 23.97 -10.85 -1.26
#